data_AF-A0AAU8C7C7-F1
#
_entry.id   AF-A0AAU8C7C7-F1
#
_cell.length_a   1.000
_cell.length_b   1.000
_cell.length_c   1.000
_cell.angle_alpha   90.00
_cell.angle_beta   90.00
_cell.angle_gamma   90.00
#
_symmetry.space_group_name_H-M   'P 1'
#
loop_
_entity.id
_entity.type
_entity.pdbx_description
1 polymer ?
#
loop_
_entity_poly.entity_id
_entity_poly.type
_entity_poly.pdbx_seq_one_letter_code
_entity_poly.pdbx_strand_id
1 'polypeptide(L)'
;MWFPRLPSDRVLRARTREAANSDRPFALVQHAKNTDRIYCLNQAAEAQGLHRGMGLSDARAYCPELSSAAANPQEDARFLQSLARWSKRYCPWVGVDGRDGLVLNITGSVHLFGGEAEMLDDMRHRLARAGLTGRIAAADTRGAAWARTHYARKPDADITALPVAALRLDEKTDTALQRLGLRKISDLLALPRMTIARRFGPNVMLRLDQAMGTQDETITPIGEAPHYAVRMTLPEPIGLSADVMAGTKRLLDQLCDKLKRQAMGARRLQLTMRRVDQGAQQIELRLAAPMRDAMRILPLFDRGIRTVDAGFGIDQLRLEATQVENLADAQITAATAARPDGLEDLITRLGNRIGLENIQRFLPADSHIPERSFQIVPAAYSIATGSWSTLRPRPLCLFPPEPIAASGARPPAQFRWRRMSLTTGRATGPERIAPEWWLPDDNWRSGVRDYWKVDTTQGRRLWLFYTPQNPNWFVQGEFP
;
A
#
# COMPACT_ATOMS: atom_id res chain seq x y z
N MET A 1 0.09 13.88 24.90
CA MET A 1 1.26 13.06 25.27
C MET A 1 2.38 13.34 24.29
N TRP A 2 3.61 13.51 24.77
CA TRP A 2 4.80 13.69 23.93
C TRP A 2 5.91 12.73 24.35
N PHE A 3 6.58 12.12 23.37
CA PHE A 3 7.56 11.08 23.54
C PHE A 3 8.91 11.53 22.97
N PRO A 4 9.64 12.42 23.66
CA PRO A 4 10.88 13.01 23.15
C PRO A 4 11.95 11.99 22.79
N ARG A 5 11.85 10.74 23.25
CA ARG A 5 12.81 9.66 23.01
C ARG A 5 12.17 8.43 22.36
N LEU A 6 11.03 8.59 21.68
CA LEU A 6 10.25 7.47 21.11
C LEU A 6 11.09 6.48 20.29
N PRO A 7 11.94 6.92 19.34
CA PRO A 7 12.74 5.98 18.54
C PRO A 7 13.76 5.18 19.38
N SER A 8 14.47 5.83 20.30
CA SER A 8 15.47 5.15 21.14
C SER A 8 14.80 4.18 22.12
N ASP A 9 13.69 4.59 22.74
CA ASP A 9 12.95 3.75 23.69
C ASP A 9 12.38 2.50 22.98
N ARG A 10 11.88 2.66 21.74
CA ARG A 10 11.42 1.53 20.90
C ARG A 10 12.53 0.51 20.67
N VAL A 11 13.73 0.95 20.30
CA VAL A 11 14.85 0.06 19.98
C VAL A 11 15.41 -0.60 21.25
N LEU A 12 15.57 0.15 22.33
CA LEU A 12 16.06 -0.39 23.60
C LEU A 12 15.12 -1.44 24.19
N ARG A 13 13.80 -1.24 24.07
CA ARG A 13 12.81 -2.25 24.48
C ARG A 13 12.90 -3.58 23.71
N ALA A 14 13.30 -3.53 22.43
CA ALA A 14 13.36 -4.72 21.58
C ALA A 14 14.63 -5.54 21.80
N ARG A 15 15.71 -4.90 22.26
CA ARG A 15 16.97 -5.56 22.63
C ARG A 15 16.81 -6.12 24.06
N THR A 16 16.42 -7.40 24.15
CA THR A 16 16.35 -8.31 25.32
C THR A 16 16.24 -7.68 26.73
N ARG A 17 15.28 -8.14 27.56
CA ARG A 17 15.08 -7.66 28.96
C ARG A 17 16.34 -7.56 29.83
N GLU A 18 17.42 -8.30 29.55
CA GLU A 18 18.71 -8.22 30.25
C GLU A 18 19.57 -7.00 29.86
N ALA A 19 19.39 -6.43 28.65
CA ALA A 19 20.04 -5.20 28.20
C ALA A 19 19.21 -3.94 28.49
N ALA A 20 18.03 -4.09 29.11
CA ALA A 20 17.15 -2.98 29.49
C ALA A 20 17.69 -2.15 30.68
N ASN A 21 18.90 -2.43 31.17
CA ASN A 21 19.66 -1.47 31.98
C ASN A 21 20.09 -0.29 31.10
N SER A 22 19.21 0.70 31.07
CA SER A 22 19.22 1.93 30.26
C SER A 22 20.34 2.93 30.58
N ASP A 23 21.32 2.56 31.41
CA ASP A 23 22.33 3.50 31.89
C ASP A 23 23.51 3.70 30.94
N ARG A 24 23.64 2.87 29.90
CA ARG A 24 24.67 3.07 28.88
C ARG A 24 24.23 4.10 27.83
N PRO A 25 25.09 5.06 27.45
CA PRO A 25 24.82 6.01 26.38
C PRO A 25 24.48 5.30 25.06
N PHE A 26 23.30 5.62 24.50
CA PHE A 26 22.81 5.02 23.25
C PHE A 26 22.23 6.09 22.31
N ALA A 27 22.56 5.98 21.02
CA ALA A 27 22.04 6.87 19.98
C ALA A 27 21.61 6.12 18.70
N LEU A 28 20.51 6.55 18.11
CA LEU A 28 20.13 6.21 16.75
C LEU A 28 20.72 7.22 15.78
N VAL A 29 21.25 6.73 14.66
CA VAL A 29 21.97 7.52 13.66
C VAL A 29 21.22 7.47 12.33
N GLN A 30 21.13 8.61 11.66
CA GLN A 30 20.60 8.71 10.32
C GLN A 30 21.63 9.36 9.40
N HIS A 31 21.82 8.77 8.22
CA HIS A 31 22.66 9.34 7.18
C HIS A 31 21.91 10.50 6.50
N ALA A 32 22.45 11.71 6.57
CA ALA A 32 21.84 12.90 5.98
C ALA A 32 22.91 13.84 5.42
N LYS A 33 22.79 14.22 4.14
CA LYS A 33 23.71 15.14 3.43
C LYS A 33 25.19 14.70 3.55
N ASN A 34 25.50 13.45 3.21
CA ASN A 34 26.84 12.83 3.28
C ASN A 34 27.46 12.75 4.69
N THR A 35 26.68 12.85 5.76
CA THR A 35 27.20 12.72 7.12
C THR A 35 26.22 11.97 8.01
N ASP A 36 26.77 11.13 8.89
CA ASP A 36 26.03 10.44 9.93
C ASP A 36 25.76 11.38 11.11
N ARG A 37 24.49 11.57 11.43
CA ARG A 37 24.04 12.44 12.51
C ARG A 37 23.17 11.70 13.51
N ILE A 38 23.21 12.12 14.77
CA ILE A 38 22.32 11.62 15.80
C ILE A 38 20.87 12.01 15.47
N TYR A 39 20.04 11.01 15.25
CA TYR A 39 18.61 11.13 15.00
C TYR A 39 17.81 11.17 16.31
N CYS A 40 18.12 10.28 17.25
CA CYS A 40 17.51 10.23 18.57
C CYS A 40 18.50 9.60 19.56
N LEU A 41 18.43 9.93 20.84
CA LEU A 41 19.32 9.39 21.85
C LEU A 41 18.58 9.13 23.16
N ASN A 42 19.14 8.26 24.00
CA ASN A 42 18.59 7.99 25.32
C ASN A 42 19.01 9.06 26.35
N GLN A 43 18.42 8.99 27.54
CA GLN A 43 18.69 9.93 28.62
C GLN A 43 20.16 9.90 29.10
N ALA A 44 20.79 8.72 29.13
CA ALA A 44 22.20 8.59 29.51
C ALA A 44 23.13 9.33 28.53
N ALA A 45 22.86 9.27 27.22
CA ALA A 45 23.62 10.02 26.23
C ALA A 45 23.37 11.54 26.34
N GLU A 46 22.14 11.98 26.63
CA GLU A 46 21.87 13.42 26.84
C GLU A 46 22.62 13.96 28.06
N ALA A 47 22.70 13.17 29.13
CA ALA A 47 23.44 13.54 30.35
C ALA A 47 24.95 13.70 30.10
N GLN A 48 25.49 13.04 29.07
CA GLN A 48 26.88 13.18 28.63
C GLN A 48 27.08 14.36 27.64
N GLY A 49 26.06 15.21 27.45
CA GLY A 49 26.14 16.39 26.60
C GLY A 49 25.86 16.15 25.11
N LEU A 50 25.47 14.93 24.72
CA LEU A 50 25.07 14.66 23.35
C LEU A 50 23.68 15.25 23.05
N HIS A 51 23.47 15.66 21.80
CA HIS A 51 22.17 16.19 21.36
C HIS A 51 21.81 15.74 19.95
N ARG A 52 20.52 15.82 19.61
CA ARG A 52 20.01 15.54 18.26
C ARG A 52 20.70 16.45 17.24
N GLY A 53 21.00 15.91 16.06
CA GLY A 53 21.69 16.61 14.97
C GLY A 53 23.21 16.67 15.07
N MET A 54 23.81 16.34 16.22
CA MET A 54 25.26 16.22 16.41
C MET A 54 25.85 15.18 15.44
N GLY A 55 27.04 15.44 14.89
CA GLY A 55 27.75 14.48 14.04
C GLY A 55 28.16 13.24 14.83
N LEU A 56 28.06 12.05 14.24
CA LEU A 56 28.41 10.80 14.94
C LEU A 56 29.88 10.77 15.38
N SER A 57 30.78 11.36 14.59
CA SER A 57 32.20 11.47 14.93
C SER A 57 32.42 12.31 16.18
N ASP A 58 31.79 13.48 16.26
CA ASP A 58 31.87 14.38 17.43
C ASP A 58 31.26 13.70 18.67
N ALA A 59 30.11 13.06 18.49
CA ALA A 59 29.43 12.29 19.53
C ALA A 59 30.32 11.20 20.16
N ARG A 60 31.07 10.46 19.32
CA ARG A 60 32.02 9.44 19.78
C ARG A 60 33.26 10.03 20.42
N ALA A 61 33.67 11.24 20.02
CA ALA A 61 34.74 11.96 20.69
C ALA A 61 34.34 12.39 22.11
N TYR A 62 33.10 12.88 22.29
CA TYR A 62 32.56 13.23 23.62
C TYR A 62 32.28 12.01 24.49
N CYS A 63 31.77 10.93 23.89
CA CYS A 63 31.40 9.70 24.59
C CYS A 63 31.92 8.46 23.84
N PRO A 64 33.15 8.01 24.16
CA PRO A 64 33.75 6.85 23.50
C PRO A 64 32.96 5.55 23.69
N GLU A 65 32.21 5.42 24.79
CA GLU A 65 31.36 4.26 25.09
C GLU A 65 29.98 4.29 24.39
N LEU A 66 29.72 5.29 23.55
CA LEU A 66 28.43 5.46 22.88
C LEU A 66 28.10 4.26 21.98
N SER A 67 27.05 3.52 22.35
CA SER A 67 26.47 2.51 21.47
C SER A 67 25.56 3.17 20.44
N SER A 68 25.66 2.77 19.17
CA SER A 68 24.80 3.32 18.11
C SER A 68 24.11 2.28 17.24
N ALA A 69 22.99 2.67 16.63
CA ALA A 69 22.28 1.85 15.64
C ALA A 69 21.62 2.73 14.57
N ALA A 70 21.28 2.14 13.42
CA ALA A 70 20.59 2.86 12.35
C ALA A 70 19.16 3.24 12.76
N ALA A 71 18.76 4.49 12.51
CA ALA A 71 17.40 4.95 12.64
C ALA A 71 16.50 4.32 11.57
N ASN A 72 15.28 3.94 11.95
CA ASN A 72 14.25 3.47 11.02
C ASN A 72 12.96 4.28 11.24
N PRO A 73 12.80 5.43 10.56
CA PRO A 73 11.63 6.29 10.74
C PRO A 73 10.29 5.64 10.41
N GLN A 74 10.27 4.63 9.52
CA GLN A 74 9.04 3.90 9.18
C GLN A 74 8.57 3.04 10.35
N GLU A 75 9.50 2.35 11.02
CA GLU A 75 9.21 1.59 12.25
C GLU A 75 8.82 2.50 13.41
N ASP A 76 9.44 3.68 13.52
CA ASP A 76 9.05 4.68 14.53
C ASP A 76 7.60 5.14 14.32
N ALA A 77 7.21 5.43 13.08
CA ALA A 77 5.84 5.81 12.75
C ALA A 77 4.83 4.68 13.03
N ARG A 78 5.16 3.43 12.68
CA ARG A 78 4.33 2.24 13.00
C ARG A 78 4.18 2.05 14.51
N PHE A 79 5.24 2.33 15.26
CA PHE A 79 5.22 2.24 16.71
C PHE A 79 4.35 3.34 17.33
N LEU A 80 4.45 4.59 16.85
CA LEU A 80 3.57 5.68 17.29
C LEU A 80 2.09 5.37 17.01
N GLN A 81 1.78 4.81 15.84
CA GLN A 81 0.43 4.34 15.51
C GLN A 81 -0.06 3.24 16.47
N SER A 82 0.84 2.38 16.93
CA SER A 82 0.52 1.33 17.91
C SER A 82 0.27 1.91 19.30
N LEU A 83 1.04 2.93 19.72
CA LEU A 83 0.77 3.69 20.94
C LEU A 83 -0.57 4.43 20.87
N ALA A 84 -0.90 4.97 19.71
CA ALA A 84 -2.17 5.66 19.52
C ALA A 84 -3.37 4.70 19.62
N ARG A 85 -3.26 3.49 19.05
CA ARG A 85 -4.24 2.41 19.25
C ARG A 85 -4.35 2.00 20.72
N TRP A 86 -3.22 1.86 21.42
CA TRP A 86 -3.20 1.58 22.86
C TRP A 86 -3.91 2.66 23.67
N SER A 87 -3.70 3.93 23.33
CA SER A 87 -4.32 5.08 24.00
C SER A 87 -5.84 5.15 23.83
N LYS A 88 -6.45 4.42 22.89
CA LYS A 88 -7.92 4.36 22.74
C LYS A 88 -8.66 3.85 23.98
N ARG A 89 -7.94 3.21 24.91
CA ARG A 89 -8.47 2.80 26.22
C ARG A 89 -8.88 3.97 27.13
N TYR A 90 -8.36 5.17 26.89
CA TYR A 90 -8.66 6.37 27.66
C TYR A 90 -9.79 7.19 27.03
N CYS A 91 -9.85 7.23 25.71
CA CYS A 91 -10.90 7.89 24.97
C CYS A 91 -10.94 7.41 23.50
N PRO A 92 -12.09 7.53 22.80
CA PRO A 92 -12.17 7.16 21.39
C PRO A 92 -11.43 8.16 20.47
N TRP A 93 -11.23 9.41 20.92
CA TRP A 93 -10.65 10.49 20.11
C TRP A 93 -9.14 10.64 20.33
N VAL A 94 -8.37 9.79 19.65
CA VAL A 94 -6.90 9.81 19.70
C VAL A 94 -6.34 10.14 18.32
N GLY A 95 -5.53 11.20 18.23
CA GLY A 95 -4.82 11.61 17.02
C GLY A 95 -3.29 11.51 17.17
N VAL A 96 -2.59 11.33 16.05
CA VAL A 96 -1.13 11.48 16.00
C VAL A 96 -0.79 12.97 15.90
N ASP A 97 0.22 13.42 16.64
CA ASP A 97 0.74 14.78 16.61
C ASP A 97 2.23 14.76 16.26
N GLY A 98 2.57 15.10 15.01
CA GLY A 98 3.94 15.06 14.52
C GLY A 98 4.53 13.65 14.43
N ARG A 99 5.81 13.50 14.82
CA ARG A 99 6.56 12.23 14.73
C ARG A 99 6.68 11.49 16.05
N ASP A 100 6.32 12.13 17.15
CA ASP A 100 6.59 11.68 18.51
C ASP A 100 5.53 12.13 19.52
N GLY A 101 4.35 12.56 19.05
CA GLY A 101 3.25 13.03 19.89
C GLY A 101 1.93 12.31 19.64
N LEU A 102 1.09 12.29 20.66
CA LEU A 102 -0.32 11.90 20.58
C LEU A 102 -1.17 12.99 21.23
N VAL A 103 -2.29 13.30 20.60
CA VAL A 103 -3.33 14.19 21.13
C VAL A 103 -4.59 13.39 21.45
N LEU A 104 -5.15 13.62 22.62
CA LEU A 104 -6.32 12.90 23.12
C LEU A 104 -7.39 13.93 23.51
N ASN A 105 -8.62 13.76 23.03
CA ASN A 105 -9.76 14.43 23.61
C ASN A 105 -10.35 13.53 24.69
N ILE A 106 -10.09 13.86 25.96
CA ILE A 106 -10.54 13.07 27.12
C ILE A 106 -11.91 13.51 27.63
N THR A 107 -12.57 14.45 26.95
CA THR A 107 -13.92 14.93 27.32
C THR A 107 -14.88 13.75 27.45
N GLY A 108 -15.56 13.66 28.58
CA GLY A 108 -16.55 12.61 28.85
C GLY A 108 -15.97 11.26 29.28
N SER A 109 -14.65 11.04 29.29
CA SER A 109 -14.06 9.78 29.78
C SER A 109 -13.32 9.92 31.11
N VAL A 110 -12.97 11.14 31.52
CA VAL A 110 -12.22 11.43 32.76
C VAL A 110 -12.85 10.79 34.01
N HIS A 111 -14.18 10.85 34.14
CA HIS A 111 -14.90 10.33 35.31
C HIS A 111 -14.76 8.81 35.50
N LEU A 112 -14.43 8.05 34.44
CA LEU A 112 -14.20 6.61 34.52
C LEU A 112 -12.89 6.24 35.22
N PHE A 113 -12.02 7.23 35.43
CA PHE A 113 -10.70 7.08 36.04
C PHE A 113 -10.59 7.84 37.37
N GLY A 114 -11.70 8.26 37.98
CA GLY A 114 -11.70 9.00 39.25
C GLY A 114 -11.29 10.48 39.17
N GLY A 115 -10.95 10.98 37.98
CA GLY A 115 -10.61 12.38 37.76
C GLY A 115 -9.46 12.55 36.77
N GLU A 116 -9.16 13.81 36.41
CA GLU A 116 -8.11 14.10 35.42
C GLU A 116 -6.74 13.71 35.94
N ALA A 117 -6.43 14.04 37.20
CA ALA A 117 -5.15 13.71 37.82
C ALA A 117 -4.90 12.18 37.86
N GLU A 118 -5.88 11.40 38.30
CA GLU A 118 -5.80 9.94 38.37
C GLU A 118 -5.65 9.31 36.98
N MET A 119 -6.38 9.81 35.98
CA MET A 119 -6.23 9.38 34.59
C MET A 119 -4.81 9.61 34.07
N LEU A 120 -4.26 10.80 34.29
CA LEU A 120 -2.90 11.16 33.88
C LEU A 120 -1.85 10.31 34.61
N ASP A 121 -2.06 9.98 35.87
CA ASP A 121 -1.17 9.11 36.64
C ASP A 121 -1.23 7.66 36.15
N ASP A 122 -2.40 7.08 35.84
CA ASP A 122 -2.48 5.75 35.21
C ASP A 122 -1.73 5.72 33.87
N MET A 123 -1.87 6.78 33.05
CA MET A 123 -1.11 6.91 31.80
C MET A 123 0.40 6.90 32.04
N ARG A 124 0.90 7.68 33.01
CA ARG A 124 2.33 7.72 33.37
C ARG A 124 2.84 6.36 33.85
N HIS A 125 2.11 5.73 34.77
CA HIS A 125 2.48 4.43 35.33
C HIS A 125 2.58 3.34 34.26
N ARG A 126 1.62 3.29 33.33
CA ARG A 126 1.64 2.28 32.26
C ARG A 126 2.74 2.51 31.23
N LEU A 127 3.03 3.77 30.89
CA LEU A 127 4.15 4.09 30.01
C LEU A 127 5.49 3.72 30.66
N ALA A 128 5.66 4.05 31.95
CA ALA A 128 6.85 3.65 32.71
C ALA A 128 7.00 2.13 32.77
N ARG A 129 5.94 1.39 33.08
CA ARG A 129 5.93 -0.10 33.07
C ARG A 129 6.24 -0.68 31.67
N ALA A 130 5.87 0.04 30.62
CA ALA A 130 6.19 -0.34 29.25
C ALA A 130 7.63 0.05 28.84
N GLY A 131 8.43 0.68 29.71
CA GLY A 131 9.77 1.16 29.39
C GLY A 131 9.78 2.33 28.40
N LEU A 132 8.77 3.20 28.46
CA LEU A 132 8.65 4.38 27.60
C LEU A 132 8.76 5.64 28.43
N THR A 133 9.62 6.56 27.99
CA THR A 133 9.72 7.90 28.56
C THR A 133 8.81 8.86 27.79
N GLY A 134 7.96 9.57 28.51
CA GLY A 134 6.99 10.49 27.91
C GLY A 134 6.54 11.57 28.87
N ARG A 135 6.14 12.72 28.30
CA ARG A 135 5.56 13.85 29.00
C ARG A 135 4.07 13.91 28.72
N ILE A 136 3.28 14.05 29.78
CA ILE A 136 1.81 14.08 29.70
C ILE A 136 1.32 15.29 30.47
N ALA A 137 0.49 16.10 29.81
CA ALA A 137 -0.23 17.21 30.39
C ALA A 137 -1.63 17.26 29.76
N ALA A 138 -2.58 17.76 30.54
CA ALA A 138 -3.93 18.10 30.11
C ALA A 138 -4.14 19.61 30.20
N ALA A 139 -5.09 20.11 29.42
CA ALA A 139 -5.56 21.50 29.43
C ALA A 139 -6.88 21.56 28.65
N ASP A 140 -7.59 22.69 28.80
CA ASP A 140 -8.88 22.92 28.14
C ASP A 140 -8.78 23.00 26.61
N THR A 141 -7.58 23.29 26.08
CA THR A 141 -7.33 23.37 24.64
C THR A 141 -6.17 22.49 24.21
N ARG A 142 -6.21 22.01 22.95
CA ARG A 142 -5.10 21.29 22.34
C ARG A 142 -3.80 22.11 22.37
N GLY A 143 -3.89 23.41 22.08
CA GLY A 143 -2.73 24.30 22.09
C GLY A 143 -2.09 24.42 23.48
N ALA A 144 -2.89 24.60 24.52
CA ALA A 144 -2.42 24.66 25.90
C ALA A 144 -1.78 23.34 26.35
N ALA A 145 -2.40 22.20 26.03
CA ALA A 145 -1.88 20.88 26.36
C ALA A 145 -0.54 20.60 25.66
N TRP A 146 -0.40 21.03 24.39
CA TRP A 146 0.85 20.95 23.65
C TRP A 146 1.95 21.81 24.26
N ALA A 147 1.63 23.08 24.58
CA ALA A 147 2.54 24.02 25.21
C ALA A 147 3.08 23.47 26.55
N ARG A 148 2.19 22.93 27.40
CA ARG A 148 2.56 22.30 28.67
C ARG A 148 3.45 21.08 28.49
N THR A 149 3.09 20.17 27.58
CA THR A 149 3.88 18.94 27.37
C THR A 149 5.30 19.21 26.87
N HIS A 150 5.52 20.25 26.06
CA HIS A 150 6.82 20.52 25.45
C HIS A 150 7.67 21.48 26.29
N TYR A 151 7.08 22.57 26.79
CA TYR A 151 7.82 23.70 27.37
C TYR A 151 7.66 23.85 28.89
N ALA A 152 6.60 23.32 29.50
CA ALA A 152 6.38 23.53 30.93
C ALA A 152 7.20 22.59 31.81
N ARG A 153 7.93 23.15 32.80
CA ARG A 153 8.65 22.34 33.81
C ARG A 153 7.70 21.58 34.75
N LYS A 154 6.52 22.13 34.99
CA LYS A 154 5.47 21.54 35.83
C LYS A 154 4.22 21.24 34.99
N PRO A 155 3.45 20.18 35.28
CA PRO A 155 2.26 19.83 34.52
C PRO A 155 1.22 20.97 34.46
N ASP A 156 1.03 21.69 35.56
CA ASP A 156 -0.02 22.71 35.70
C ASP A 156 0.50 24.13 35.48
N ALA A 157 1.61 24.28 34.74
CA ALA A 157 2.15 25.61 34.48
C ALA A 157 1.14 26.48 33.71
N ASP A 158 1.07 27.75 34.09
CA ASP A 158 0.42 28.76 33.29
C ASP A 158 1.14 28.89 31.95
N ILE A 159 0.38 28.69 30.88
CA ILE A 159 0.90 28.76 29.51
C ILE A 159 1.27 30.18 29.11
N THR A 160 0.72 31.22 29.73
CA THR A 160 1.08 32.61 29.40
C THR A 160 2.55 32.91 29.72
N ALA A 161 3.12 32.24 30.73
CA ALA A 161 4.51 32.38 31.12
C ALA A 161 5.50 31.59 30.23
N LEU A 162 4.98 30.73 29.34
CA LEU A 162 5.79 29.92 28.43
C LEU A 162 6.32 30.73 27.25
N PRO A 163 7.43 30.29 26.62
CA PRO A 163 8.00 30.99 25.49
C PRO A 163 7.05 31.00 24.28
N VAL A 164 7.18 31.99 23.38
CA VAL A 164 6.36 32.07 22.16
C VAL A 164 6.48 30.84 21.24
N ALA A 165 7.60 30.12 21.30
CA ALA A 165 7.78 28.83 20.64
C ALA A 165 6.73 27.78 21.07
N ALA A 166 6.16 27.91 22.27
CA ALA A 166 5.09 27.04 22.78
C ALA A 166 3.77 27.15 21.99
N LEU A 167 3.64 28.15 21.11
CA LEU A 167 2.49 28.31 20.21
C LEU A 167 2.60 27.49 18.91
N ARG A 168 3.63 26.64 18.73
CA ARG A 168 3.85 25.83 17.51
C ARG A 168 4.07 26.71 16.27
N LEU A 169 4.83 27.78 16.45
CA LEU A 169 5.22 28.68 15.36
C LEU A 169 6.40 28.08 14.59
N ASP A 170 6.57 28.47 13.33
CA ASP A 170 7.76 28.14 12.57
C ASP A 170 9.00 28.87 13.13
N GLU A 171 10.18 28.30 12.92
CA GLU A 171 11.45 28.77 13.48
C GLU A 171 11.78 30.23 13.10
N LYS A 172 11.41 30.64 11.88
CA LYS A 172 11.65 32.01 11.39
C LYS A 172 10.79 33.01 12.17
N THR A 173 9.51 32.69 12.37
CA THR A 173 8.58 33.52 13.14
C THR A 173 8.97 33.58 14.62
N ASP A 174 9.32 32.45 15.24
CA ASP A 174 9.82 32.41 16.62
C ASP A 174 11.07 33.29 16.81
N THR A 175 12.06 33.14 15.92
CA THR A 175 13.28 33.96 15.95
C THR A 175 12.97 35.45 15.79
N ALA A 176 12.05 35.81 14.91
CA ALA A 176 11.66 37.20 14.69
C ALA A 176 10.98 37.82 15.93
N LEU A 177 10.10 37.07 16.59
CA LEU A 177 9.46 37.50 17.84
C LEU A 177 10.50 37.70 18.95
N GLN A 178 11.41 36.74 19.13
CA GLN A 178 12.46 36.83 20.14
C GLN A 178 13.40 38.02 19.92
N ARG A 179 13.75 38.33 18.67
CA ARG A 179 14.58 39.51 18.31
C ARG A 179 13.90 40.84 18.62
N LEU A 180 12.57 40.87 18.63
CA LEU A 180 11.77 42.04 18.99
C LEU A 180 11.46 42.13 20.49
N GLY A 181 12.02 41.22 21.30
CA GLY A 181 11.82 41.17 22.75
C GLY A 181 10.55 40.46 23.20
N LEU A 182 9.75 39.91 22.26
CA LEU A 182 8.54 39.15 22.56
C LEU A 182 8.93 37.70 22.82
N ARG A 183 9.23 37.37 24.07
CA ARG A 183 9.78 36.07 24.44
C ARG A 183 8.72 35.14 24.99
N LYS A 184 7.67 35.65 25.63
CA LYS A 184 6.60 34.89 26.29
C LYS A 184 5.25 35.07 25.59
N ILE A 185 4.35 34.12 25.81
CA ILE A 185 2.96 34.21 25.33
C ILE A 185 2.24 35.43 25.94
N SER A 186 2.53 35.77 27.20
CA SER A 186 2.04 36.99 27.87
C SER A 186 2.40 38.27 27.11
N ASP A 187 3.58 38.32 26.49
CA ASP A 187 4.05 39.50 25.75
C ASP A 187 3.20 39.72 24.49
N LEU A 188 2.75 38.62 23.85
CA LEU A 188 1.84 38.68 22.71
C LEU A 188 0.42 39.10 23.14
N LEU A 189 -0.05 38.60 24.28
CA LEU A 189 -1.37 38.97 24.81
C LEU A 189 -1.46 40.46 25.19
N ALA A 190 -0.35 41.07 25.59
CA ALA A 190 -0.28 42.49 25.90
C ALA A 190 -0.32 43.41 24.66
N LEU A 191 -0.13 42.87 23.45
CA LEU A 191 -0.12 43.65 22.22
C LEU A 191 -1.51 43.76 21.57
N PRO A 192 -1.81 44.88 20.88
CA PRO A 192 -3.01 44.97 20.06
C PRO A 192 -3.02 43.89 18.97
N ARG A 193 -4.12 43.13 18.89
CA ARG A 193 -4.28 41.99 17.95
C ARG A 193 -3.98 42.35 16.49
N MET A 194 -4.42 43.54 16.04
CA MET A 194 -4.14 44.03 14.69
C MET A 194 -2.64 44.20 14.40
N THR A 195 -1.85 44.58 15.40
CA THR A 195 -0.39 44.72 15.26
C THR A 195 0.27 43.38 15.01
N ILE A 196 -0.17 42.33 15.71
CA ILE A 196 0.33 40.97 15.57
C ILE A 196 0.02 40.44 14.17
N ALA A 197 -1.26 40.51 13.76
CA ALA A 197 -1.71 40.01 12.46
C ALA A 197 -1.00 40.73 11.29
N ARG A 198 -0.80 42.05 11.38
CA ARG A 198 -0.16 42.84 10.32
C ARG A 198 1.34 42.57 10.19
N ARG A 199 2.06 42.35 11.31
CA ARG A 199 3.53 42.18 11.32
C ARG A 199 3.98 40.74 11.16
N PHE A 200 3.27 39.79 11.77
CA PHE A 200 3.67 38.37 11.82
C PHE A 200 2.72 37.44 11.07
N GLY A 201 1.67 38.01 10.47
CA GLY A 201 0.69 37.27 9.70
C GLY A 201 -0.41 36.63 10.56
N PRO A 202 -1.42 36.03 9.90
CA PRO A 202 -2.60 35.48 10.56
C PRO A 202 -2.30 34.21 11.38
N ASN A 203 -1.24 33.47 11.06
CA ASN A 203 -0.93 32.20 11.72
C ASN A 203 -0.56 32.38 13.20
N VAL A 204 0.19 33.43 13.57
CA VAL A 204 0.51 33.70 14.98
C VAL A 204 -0.75 33.96 15.79
N MET A 205 -1.67 34.75 15.21
CA MET A 205 -2.95 35.07 15.85
C MET A 205 -3.81 33.81 16.02
N LEU A 206 -3.92 33.00 14.97
CA LEU A 206 -4.63 31.71 15.00
C LEU A 206 -4.08 30.81 16.11
N ARG A 207 -2.75 30.65 16.19
CA ARG A 207 -2.12 29.78 17.21
C ARG A 207 -2.31 30.30 18.63
N LEU A 208 -2.28 31.62 18.82
CA LEU A 208 -2.57 32.25 20.10
C LEU A 208 -4.03 32.02 20.49
N ASP A 209 -4.99 32.26 19.58
CA ASP A 209 -6.42 32.04 19.83
C ASP A 209 -6.74 30.56 20.13
N GLN A 210 -6.10 29.63 19.43
CA GLN A 210 -6.22 28.19 19.71
C GLN A 210 -5.65 27.79 21.06
N ALA A 211 -4.54 28.39 21.49
CA ALA A 211 -3.97 28.13 22.81
C ALA A 211 -4.84 28.70 23.94
N MET A 212 -5.42 29.89 23.73
CA MET A 212 -6.28 30.58 24.70
C MET A 212 -7.73 30.09 24.73
N GLY A 213 -8.15 29.29 23.74
CA GLY A 213 -9.52 28.75 23.66
C GLY A 213 -10.52 29.69 23.00
N THR A 214 -10.07 30.80 22.41
CA THR A 214 -10.90 31.70 21.60
C THR A 214 -11.34 31.04 20.30
N GLN A 215 -10.53 30.13 19.76
CA GLN A 215 -10.83 29.39 18.54
C GLN A 215 -10.56 27.90 18.73
N ASP A 216 -11.50 27.06 18.30
CA ASP A 216 -11.34 25.61 18.40
C ASP A 216 -10.23 25.07 17.47
N GLU A 217 -9.53 24.05 17.97
CA GLU A 217 -8.56 23.26 17.19
C GLU A 217 -9.02 21.80 17.13
N THR A 218 -9.44 21.35 15.95
CA THR A 218 -9.94 19.98 15.77
C THR A 218 -8.83 18.93 15.97
N ILE A 219 -9.20 17.82 16.59
CA ILE A 219 -8.38 16.61 16.66
C ILE A 219 -8.90 15.62 15.62
N THR A 220 -8.05 15.25 14.66
CA THR A 220 -8.35 14.18 13.71
C THR A 220 -8.07 12.83 14.38
N PRO A 221 -9.10 12.05 14.75
CA PRO A 221 -8.89 10.76 15.38
C PRO A 221 -8.32 9.76 14.35
N ILE A 222 -7.54 8.81 14.83
CA ILE A 222 -7.03 7.73 13.99
C ILE A 222 -8.19 6.79 13.69
N GLY A 223 -8.59 6.80 12.41
CA GLY A 223 -9.49 5.81 11.86
C GLY A 223 -8.95 4.42 12.11
N GLU A 224 -9.80 3.54 12.64
CA GLU A 224 -9.48 2.12 12.66
C GLU A 224 -9.56 1.61 11.22
N ALA A 225 -8.42 1.19 10.65
CA ALA A 225 -8.43 0.54 9.36
C ALA A 225 -9.37 -0.67 9.45
N PRO A 226 -10.35 -0.83 8.54
CA PRO A 226 -11.29 -1.92 8.62
C PRO A 226 -10.53 -3.24 8.55
N HIS A 227 -10.56 -4.00 9.65
CA HIS A 227 -9.87 -5.29 9.74
C HIS A 227 -10.84 -6.41 9.36
N TYR A 228 -10.67 -7.01 8.19
CA TYR A 228 -11.52 -8.09 7.71
C TYR A 228 -11.00 -9.46 8.15
N ALA A 229 -10.97 -9.70 9.46
CA ALA A 229 -10.65 -11.02 10.00
C ALA A 229 -11.69 -11.47 11.03
N VAL A 230 -11.84 -12.78 11.09
CA VAL A 230 -12.67 -13.50 12.06
C VAL A 230 -11.89 -14.71 12.55
N ARG A 231 -12.12 -15.11 13.80
CA ARG A 231 -11.48 -16.28 14.39
C ARG A 231 -12.47 -17.07 15.23
N MET A 232 -12.21 -18.35 15.36
CA MET A 232 -12.88 -19.21 16.34
C MET A 232 -11.86 -20.11 17.02
N THR A 233 -12.12 -20.39 18.29
CA THR A 233 -11.43 -21.43 19.05
C THR A 233 -12.39 -22.61 19.17
N LEU A 234 -11.85 -23.82 19.04
CA LEU A 234 -12.58 -25.07 19.09
C LEU A 234 -12.46 -25.66 20.51
N PRO A 235 -13.54 -26.20 21.09
CA PRO A 235 -13.50 -26.80 22.41
C PRO A 235 -12.66 -28.09 22.43
N GLU A 236 -12.68 -28.84 21.33
CA GLU A 236 -11.86 -30.03 21.10
C GLU A 236 -11.06 -29.87 19.81
N PRO A 237 -9.79 -30.33 19.78
CA PRO A 237 -8.96 -30.20 18.60
C PRO A 237 -9.45 -31.11 17.47
N ILE A 238 -9.51 -30.58 16.25
CA ILE A 238 -9.99 -31.30 15.06
C ILE A 238 -8.82 -31.71 14.15
N GLY A 239 -8.97 -32.84 13.45
CA GLY A 239 -7.97 -33.33 12.50
C GLY A 239 -8.50 -33.64 11.10
N LEU A 240 -9.81 -33.80 10.93
CA LEU A 240 -10.39 -34.17 9.65
C LEU A 240 -10.56 -32.94 8.75
N SER A 241 -10.24 -33.09 7.46
CA SER A 241 -10.46 -32.02 6.48
C SER A 241 -11.93 -31.56 6.42
N ALA A 242 -12.88 -32.47 6.65
CA ALA A 242 -14.31 -32.15 6.69
C ALA A 242 -14.66 -31.17 7.83
N ASP A 243 -14.06 -31.36 9.01
CA ASP A 243 -14.27 -30.49 10.17
C ASP A 243 -13.65 -29.11 9.93
N VAL A 244 -12.45 -29.06 9.34
CA VAL A 244 -11.78 -27.81 8.97
C VAL A 244 -12.58 -27.07 7.91
N MET A 245 -13.15 -27.78 6.93
CA MET A 245 -14.07 -27.19 5.94
C MET A 245 -15.33 -26.62 6.59
N ALA A 246 -15.93 -27.32 7.56
CA ALA A 246 -17.09 -26.84 8.29
C ALA A 246 -16.78 -25.60 9.15
N GLY A 247 -15.62 -25.57 9.81
CA GLY A 247 -15.12 -24.41 10.54
C GLY A 247 -14.85 -23.22 9.61
N THR A 248 -14.20 -23.47 8.48
CA THR A 248 -13.94 -22.47 7.43
C THR A 248 -15.24 -21.87 6.89
N LYS A 249 -16.28 -22.68 6.68
CA LYS A 249 -17.62 -22.19 6.26
C LYS A 249 -18.17 -21.18 7.26
N ARG A 250 -18.17 -21.51 8.56
CA ARG A 250 -18.69 -20.62 9.63
C ARG A 250 -17.91 -19.30 9.71
N LEU A 251 -16.61 -19.32 9.44
CA LEU A 251 -15.79 -18.10 9.35
C LEU A 251 -16.10 -17.32 8.06
N LEU A 252 -16.27 -17.99 6.93
CA LEU A 252 -16.63 -17.36 5.66
C LEU A 252 -17.97 -16.64 5.74
N ASP A 253 -18.99 -17.24 6.35
CA ASP A 253 -20.31 -16.62 6.55
C ASP A 253 -20.15 -15.26 7.29
N GLN A 254 -19.46 -15.26 8.44
CA GLN A 254 -19.20 -14.04 9.22
C GLN A 254 -18.34 -13.01 8.49
N LEU A 255 -17.31 -13.47 7.78
CA LEU A 255 -16.40 -12.59 7.04
C LEU A 255 -17.11 -11.92 5.87
N CYS A 256 -17.90 -12.68 5.12
CA CYS A 256 -18.69 -12.18 3.99
C CYS A 256 -19.73 -11.15 4.46
N ASP A 257 -20.38 -11.37 5.61
CA ASP A 257 -21.30 -10.38 6.20
C ASP A 257 -20.58 -9.08 6.61
N LYS A 258 -19.34 -9.18 7.10
CA LYS A 258 -18.52 -8.01 7.43
C LYS A 258 -18.12 -7.23 6.18
N LEU A 259 -17.69 -7.92 5.14
CA LEU A 259 -17.35 -7.36 3.83
C LEU A 259 -18.57 -6.70 3.18
N LYS A 260 -19.73 -7.35 3.24
CA LYS A 260 -20.99 -6.86 2.67
C LYS A 260 -21.43 -5.53 3.28
N ARG A 261 -21.39 -5.41 4.62
CA ARG A 261 -21.72 -4.17 5.35
C ARG A 261 -20.87 -2.96 4.95
N GLN A 262 -19.69 -3.18 4.36
CA GLN A 262 -18.76 -2.13 3.98
C GLN A 262 -18.61 -2.01 2.46
N ALA A 263 -19.48 -2.67 1.68
CA ALA A 263 -19.42 -2.70 0.21
C ALA A 263 -18.05 -3.15 -0.34
N MET A 264 -17.42 -4.13 0.31
CA MET A 264 -16.13 -4.71 -0.08
C MET A 264 -16.28 -6.16 -0.53
N GLY A 265 -15.35 -6.62 -1.38
CA GLY A 265 -15.13 -8.02 -1.73
C GLY A 265 -13.69 -8.45 -1.46
N ALA A 266 -13.49 -9.70 -1.06
CA ALA A 266 -12.17 -10.27 -0.83
C ALA A 266 -11.49 -10.60 -2.17
N ARG A 267 -10.19 -10.29 -2.27
CA ARG A 267 -9.32 -10.63 -3.40
C ARG A 267 -8.28 -11.68 -3.03
N ARG A 268 -7.79 -11.61 -1.79
CA ARG A 268 -6.87 -12.58 -1.18
C ARG A 268 -7.38 -12.93 0.21
N LEU A 269 -7.51 -14.22 0.48
CA LEU A 269 -7.94 -14.76 1.76
C LEU A 269 -6.81 -15.61 2.34
N GLN A 270 -6.63 -15.50 3.65
CA GLN A 270 -5.68 -16.27 4.43
C GLN A 270 -6.45 -17.06 5.49
N LEU A 271 -6.46 -18.38 5.37
CA LEU A 271 -6.88 -19.29 6.43
C LEU A 271 -5.65 -19.68 7.24
N THR A 272 -5.69 -19.46 8.55
CA THR A 272 -4.68 -19.90 9.50
C THR A 272 -5.29 -20.93 10.44
N MET A 273 -4.68 -22.11 10.50
CA MET A 273 -5.03 -23.19 11.42
C MET A 273 -3.91 -23.30 12.45
N ARG A 274 -4.22 -22.99 13.72
CA ARG A 274 -3.29 -23.20 14.83
C ARG A 274 -3.52 -24.57 15.44
N ARG A 275 -2.42 -25.23 15.76
CA ARG A 275 -2.37 -26.50 16.47
C ARG A 275 -2.17 -26.26 17.97
N VAL A 276 -2.52 -27.29 18.74
CA VAL A 276 -2.35 -27.31 20.20
C VAL A 276 -0.89 -27.07 20.63
N ASP A 277 0.07 -27.52 19.82
CA ASP A 277 1.52 -27.35 20.04
C ASP A 277 2.05 -25.95 19.71
N GLN A 278 1.17 -24.96 19.53
CA GLN A 278 1.48 -23.59 19.08
C GLN A 278 1.98 -23.48 17.64
N GLY A 279 2.11 -24.59 16.91
CA GLY A 279 2.36 -24.59 15.47
C GLY A 279 1.19 -23.98 14.70
N ALA A 280 1.46 -23.42 13.52
CA ALA A 280 0.42 -22.88 12.65
C ALA A 280 0.68 -23.27 11.19
N GLN A 281 -0.39 -23.65 10.50
CA GLN A 281 -0.40 -23.83 9.06
C GLN A 281 -1.29 -22.79 8.40
N GLN A 282 -0.92 -22.40 7.19
CA GLN A 282 -1.50 -21.27 6.50
C GLN A 282 -1.83 -21.67 5.06
N ILE A 283 -3.09 -21.45 4.67
CA ILE A 283 -3.54 -21.58 3.28
C ILE A 283 -3.94 -20.22 2.78
N GLU A 284 -3.32 -19.84 1.67
CA GLU A 284 -3.71 -18.67 0.92
C GLU A 284 -4.64 -19.06 -0.24
N LEU A 285 -5.68 -18.27 -0.43
CA LEU A 285 -6.58 -18.35 -1.56
C LEU A 285 -6.58 -17.00 -2.30
N ARG A 286 -6.26 -17.03 -3.60
CA ARG A 286 -6.33 -15.86 -4.49
C ARG A 286 -7.55 -15.98 -5.41
N LEU A 287 -8.31 -14.90 -5.52
CA LEU A 287 -9.53 -14.83 -6.31
C LEU A 287 -9.32 -14.01 -7.58
N ALA A 288 -9.91 -14.43 -8.71
CA ALA A 288 -9.79 -13.73 -9.99
C ALA A 288 -10.67 -12.46 -10.06
N ALA A 289 -11.66 -12.36 -9.18
CA ALA A 289 -12.53 -11.21 -9.00
C ALA A 289 -12.77 -10.98 -7.50
N PRO A 290 -13.08 -9.75 -7.06
CA PRO A 290 -13.50 -9.54 -5.68
C PRO A 290 -14.80 -10.30 -5.38
N MET A 291 -14.78 -11.17 -4.37
CA MET A 291 -15.95 -11.98 -3.99
C MET A 291 -16.29 -11.82 -2.51
N ARG A 292 -17.58 -11.94 -2.19
CA ARG A 292 -18.11 -11.95 -0.81
C ARG A 292 -19.24 -12.97 -0.64
N ASP A 293 -19.15 -14.08 -1.38
CA ASP A 293 -20.10 -15.18 -1.34
C ASP A 293 -19.42 -16.42 -0.73
N ALA A 294 -19.82 -16.79 0.48
CA ALA A 294 -19.26 -17.91 1.21
C ALA A 294 -19.44 -19.25 0.46
N MET A 295 -20.57 -19.45 -0.23
CA MET A 295 -20.87 -20.70 -0.94
C MET A 295 -19.98 -20.89 -2.17
N ARG A 296 -19.64 -19.80 -2.87
CA ARG A 296 -18.72 -19.85 -4.01
C ARG A 296 -17.26 -19.94 -3.60
N ILE A 297 -16.89 -19.30 -2.49
CA ILE A 297 -15.50 -19.27 -2.00
C ILE A 297 -15.11 -20.59 -1.32
N LEU A 298 -15.99 -21.18 -0.51
CA LEU A 298 -15.67 -22.35 0.32
C LEU A 298 -15.04 -23.52 -0.47
N PRO A 299 -15.59 -23.97 -1.62
CA PRO A 299 -15.02 -25.10 -2.37
C PRO A 299 -13.60 -24.87 -2.85
N LEU A 300 -13.17 -23.61 -2.99
CA LEU A 300 -11.82 -23.27 -3.45
C LEU A 300 -10.74 -23.57 -2.40
N PHE A 301 -11.11 -23.68 -1.12
CA PHE A 301 -10.20 -24.06 -0.04
C PHE A 301 -9.97 -25.58 0.06
N ASP A 302 -10.83 -26.42 -0.52
CA ASP A 302 -10.79 -27.88 -0.34
C ASP A 302 -9.40 -28.46 -0.67
N ARG A 303 -8.83 -28.05 -1.81
CA ARG A 303 -7.49 -28.52 -2.20
C ARG A 303 -6.41 -28.12 -1.20
N GLY A 304 -6.42 -26.88 -0.72
CA GLY A 304 -5.46 -26.41 0.27
C GLY A 304 -5.61 -27.15 1.59
N ILE A 305 -6.85 -27.32 2.06
CA ILE A 305 -7.15 -27.98 3.34
C ILE A 305 -6.78 -29.45 3.32
N ARG A 306 -6.89 -30.14 2.18
CA ARG A 306 -6.43 -31.54 2.05
C ARG A 306 -4.91 -31.71 2.19
N THR A 307 -4.13 -30.65 2.01
CA THR A 307 -2.67 -30.68 2.15
C THR A 307 -2.18 -30.31 3.56
N VAL A 308 -3.10 -29.92 4.45
CA VAL A 308 -2.80 -29.53 5.83
C VAL A 308 -2.53 -30.78 6.65
N ASP A 309 -1.46 -30.72 7.43
CA ASP A 309 -1.13 -31.73 8.44
C ASP A 309 -1.60 -31.23 9.80
N ALA A 310 -2.69 -31.81 10.28
CA ALA A 310 -3.29 -31.45 11.55
C ALA A 310 -2.39 -31.79 12.75
N GLY A 311 -1.41 -32.68 12.62
CA GLY A 311 -0.52 -33.09 13.72
C GLY A 311 -1.29 -33.51 14.98
N PHE A 312 -1.06 -32.80 16.09
CA PHE A 312 -1.75 -32.99 17.39
C PHE A 312 -3.20 -32.45 17.43
N GLY A 313 -3.70 -31.99 16.29
CA GLY A 313 -5.03 -31.42 16.14
C GLY A 313 -5.04 -29.89 16.18
N ILE A 314 -6.03 -29.33 15.48
CA ILE A 314 -6.23 -27.90 15.27
C ILE A 314 -7.25 -27.41 16.29
N ASP A 315 -6.88 -26.44 17.12
CA ASP A 315 -7.72 -25.88 18.18
C ASP A 315 -8.20 -24.45 17.87
N GLN A 316 -7.64 -23.80 16.85
CA GLN A 316 -8.06 -22.48 16.42
C GLN A 316 -8.00 -22.30 14.90
N LEU A 317 -9.06 -21.68 14.37
CA LEU A 317 -9.15 -21.24 12.98
C LEU A 317 -9.26 -19.72 12.93
N ARG A 318 -8.50 -19.08 12.05
CA ARG A 318 -8.61 -17.66 11.73
C ARG A 318 -8.68 -17.49 10.22
N LEU A 319 -9.67 -16.73 9.77
CA LEU A 319 -9.82 -16.36 8.36
C LEU A 319 -9.72 -14.85 8.23
N GLU A 320 -8.90 -14.39 7.30
CA GLU A 320 -8.65 -12.98 7.05
C GLU A 320 -8.67 -12.67 5.55
N ALA A 321 -9.36 -11.60 5.15
CA ALA A 321 -9.22 -11.02 3.82
C ALA A 321 -8.03 -10.02 3.85
N THR A 322 -6.86 -10.50 3.43
CA THR A 322 -5.61 -9.73 3.43
C THR A 322 -5.55 -8.70 2.31
N GLN A 323 -6.35 -8.89 1.26
CA GLN A 323 -6.59 -7.92 0.21
C GLN A 323 -8.08 -7.87 -0.09
N VAL A 324 -8.62 -6.65 -0.12
CA VAL A 324 -10.03 -6.37 -0.43
C VAL A 324 -10.13 -5.27 -1.48
N GLU A 325 -11.20 -5.29 -2.25
CA GLU A 325 -11.53 -4.27 -3.25
C GLU A 325 -12.98 -3.82 -3.07
N ASN A 326 -13.32 -2.61 -3.52
CA ASN A 326 -14.70 -2.14 -3.51
C ASN A 326 -15.55 -3.05 -4.39
N LEU A 327 -16.65 -3.54 -3.83
CA LEU A 327 -17.65 -4.33 -4.52
C LEU A 327 -19.03 -3.75 -4.19
N ALA A 328 -19.44 -2.79 -5.02
CA ALA A 328 -20.73 -2.14 -4.90
C ALA A 328 -21.87 -3.14 -5.11
N ASP A 329 -22.99 -2.89 -4.45
CA ASP A 329 -24.22 -3.64 -4.73
C ASP A 329 -24.66 -3.36 -6.16
N ALA A 330 -24.74 -4.40 -6.99
CA ALA A 330 -25.27 -4.29 -8.34
C ALA A 330 -26.80 -4.47 -8.29
N GLN A 331 -27.55 -3.52 -8.84
CA GLN A 331 -28.99 -3.70 -9.06
C GLN A 331 -29.20 -4.86 -10.06
N ILE A 332 -29.99 -5.85 -9.65
CA ILE A 332 -30.39 -6.93 -10.56
C ILE A 332 -31.41 -6.34 -11.54
N THR A 333 -31.01 -6.25 -12.80
CA THR A 333 -31.82 -5.86 -13.95
C THR A 333 -31.89 -7.05 -14.91
N ALA A 334 -32.85 -7.05 -15.84
CA ALA A 334 -32.96 -8.10 -16.84
C ALA A 334 -31.68 -8.24 -17.70
N ALA A 335 -30.90 -7.16 -17.87
CA ALA A 335 -29.61 -7.17 -18.56
C ALA A 335 -28.44 -7.70 -17.71
N THR A 336 -28.47 -7.53 -16.38
CA THR A 336 -27.45 -8.06 -15.45
C THR A 336 -27.70 -9.51 -15.02
N ALA A 337 -28.93 -10.01 -15.14
CA ALA A 337 -29.25 -11.43 -14.91
C ALA A 337 -28.51 -12.39 -15.87
N ALA A 338 -27.99 -11.88 -17.00
CA ALA A 338 -27.31 -12.65 -18.04
C ALA A 338 -25.77 -12.64 -17.95
N ARG A 339 -25.16 -12.12 -16.88
CA ARG A 339 -23.73 -12.37 -16.59
C ARG A 339 -23.61 -13.62 -15.72
N PRO A 340 -23.29 -14.80 -16.28
CA PRO A 340 -22.87 -15.88 -15.43
C PRO A 340 -21.46 -15.54 -14.93
N ASP A 341 -21.34 -15.20 -13.64
CA ASP A 341 -20.05 -15.09 -12.94
C ASP A 341 -19.20 -16.39 -13.02
N GLY A 342 -19.72 -17.43 -13.66
CA GLY A 342 -19.06 -18.71 -13.92
C GLY A 342 -17.73 -18.61 -14.67
N LEU A 343 -17.51 -17.57 -15.50
CA LEU A 343 -16.19 -17.37 -16.13
C LEU A 343 -15.13 -16.99 -15.08
N GLU A 344 -15.46 -16.09 -14.15
CA GLU A 344 -14.54 -15.69 -13.08
C GLU A 344 -14.30 -16.83 -12.09
N ASP A 345 -15.34 -17.63 -11.81
CA ASP A 345 -15.21 -18.86 -11.02
C ASP A 345 -14.33 -19.90 -11.73
N LEU A 346 -14.45 -20.02 -13.05
CA LEU A 346 -13.61 -20.90 -13.85
C LEU A 346 -12.15 -20.42 -13.84
N ILE A 347 -11.91 -19.11 -14.06
CA ILE A 347 -10.58 -18.52 -14.00
C ILE A 347 -9.97 -18.72 -12.60
N THR A 348 -10.76 -18.55 -11.54
CA THR A 348 -10.30 -18.76 -10.16
C THR A 348 -9.95 -20.24 -9.92
N ARG A 349 -10.82 -21.19 -10.30
CA ARG A 349 -10.57 -22.62 -10.13
C ARG A 349 -9.35 -23.11 -10.90
N LEU A 350 -9.22 -22.71 -12.17
CA LEU A 350 -8.06 -23.04 -12.99
C LEU A 350 -6.81 -22.33 -12.45
N GLY A 351 -6.91 -21.07 -12.06
CA GLY A 351 -5.79 -20.23 -11.62
C GLY A 351 -5.21 -20.69 -10.27
N ASN A 352 -6.04 -21.22 -9.37
CA ASN A 352 -5.56 -21.88 -8.16
C ASN A 352 -4.82 -23.20 -8.46
N ARG A 353 -4.94 -23.76 -9.67
CA ARG A 353 -4.19 -24.94 -10.11
C ARG A 353 -2.91 -24.62 -10.86
N ILE A 354 -2.95 -23.67 -11.78
CA ILE A 354 -1.83 -23.37 -12.69
C ILE A 354 -1.25 -21.96 -12.52
N GLY A 355 -1.75 -21.14 -11.60
CA GLY A 355 -1.42 -19.72 -11.46
C GLY A 355 -2.42 -18.82 -12.21
N LEU A 356 -2.91 -17.75 -11.56
CA LEU A 356 -3.85 -16.80 -12.18
C LEU A 356 -3.20 -16.03 -13.34
N GLU A 357 -1.89 -15.79 -13.23
CA GLU A 357 -1.02 -15.22 -14.25
C GLU A 357 -0.89 -16.05 -15.52
N ASN A 358 -1.08 -17.38 -15.42
CA ASN A 358 -0.93 -18.31 -16.56
C ASN A 358 -2.21 -18.49 -17.37
N ILE A 359 -3.34 -17.93 -16.91
CA ILE A 359 -4.58 -17.88 -17.68
C ILE A 359 -4.57 -16.58 -18.47
N GLN A 360 -4.35 -16.69 -19.77
CA GLN A 360 -4.16 -15.54 -20.65
C GLN A 360 -5.42 -15.23 -21.45
N ARG A 361 -5.56 -13.97 -21.86
CA ARG A 361 -6.53 -13.52 -22.86
C ARG A 361 -5.89 -12.54 -23.83
N PHE A 362 -6.47 -12.44 -25.01
CA PHE A 362 -6.11 -11.48 -26.03
C PHE A 362 -6.96 -10.22 -25.87
N LEU A 363 -6.32 -9.06 -25.82
CA LEU A 363 -6.98 -7.76 -25.92
C LEU A 363 -6.54 -7.06 -27.20
N PRO A 364 -7.43 -6.30 -27.86
CA PRO A 364 -7.05 -5.50 -29.00
C PRO A 364 -6.02 -4.44 -28.57
N ALA A 365 -5.05 -4.18 -29.44
CA ALA A 365 -4.05 -3.13 -29.26
C ALA A 365 -4.06 -2.20 -30.47
N ASP A 366 -3.80 -0.92 -30.22
CA ASP A 366 -3.79 0.11 -31.25
C ASP A 366 -2.47 0.07 -32.03
N SER A 367 -2.34 -0.95 -32.88
CA SER A 367 -1.22 -1.11 -33.79
C SER A 367 -1.68 -1.65 -35.13
N HIS A 368 -1.16 -1.04 -36.20
CA HIS A 368 -1.36 -1.54 -37.56
C HIS A 368 -0.46 -2.73 -37.89
N ILE A 369 0.61 -2.94 -37.11
CA ILE A 369 1.52 -4.09 -37.25
C ILE A 369 0.75 -5.37 -36.84
N PRO A 370 0.65 -6.39 -37.71
CA PRO A 370 -0.17 -7.57 -37.45
C PRO A 370 0.17 -8.30 -36.15
N GLU A 371 1.45 -8.47 -35.87
CA GLU A 371 2.01 -9.15 -34.70
C GLU A 371 1.76 -8.39 -33.39
N ARG A 372 1.41 -7.11 -33.49
CA ARG A 372 1.20 -6.19 -32.36
C ARG A 372 -0.23 -5.67 -32.27
N SER A 373 -1.12 -6.17 -33.14
CA SER A 373 -2.55 -5.83 -33.16
C SER A 373 -3.32 -6.34 -31.93
N PHE A 374 -2.65 -7.12 -31.08
CA PHE A 374 -3.19 -7.62 -29.82
C PHE A 374 -2.13 -7.64 -28.72
N GLN A 375 -2.60 -7.66 -27.48
CA GLN A 375 -1.81 -7.91 -26.29
C GLN A 375 -2.28 -9.20 -25.63
N ILE A 376 -1.31 -9.98 -25.11
CA ILE A 376 -1.58 -11.14 -24.28
C ILE A 376 -1.45 -10.70 -22.83
N VAL A 377 -2.55 -10.75 -22.09
CA VAL A 377 -2.58 -10.32 -20.68
C VAL A 377 -3.22 -11.38 -19.80
N PRO A 378 -2.87 -11.46 -18.51
CA PRO A 378 -3.57 -12.32 -17.56
C PRO A 378 -5.05 -11.99 -17.48
N ALA A 379 -5.89 -13.01 -17.64
CA ALA A 379 -7.35 -12.88 -17.66
C ALA A 379 -7.92 -12.46 -16.30
N ALA A 380 -7.26 -12.83 -15.19
CA ALA A 380 -7.70 -12.50 -13.84
C ALA A 380 -7.55 -11.01 -13.48
N TYR A 381 -6.65 -10.29 -14.14
CA TYR A 381 -6.32 -8.89 -13.81
C TYR A 381 -6.69 -7.92 -14.94
N SER A 382 -7.49 -8.37 -15.88
CA SER A 382 -7.95 -7.58 -17.02
C SER A 382 -9.44 -7.74 -17.21
N ILE A 383 -10.02 -6.91 -18.06
CA ILE A 383 -11.41 -7.02 -18.50
C ILE A 383 -11.39 -7.21 -20.02
N ALA A 384 -12.29 -8.02 -20.56
CA ALA A 384 -12.45 -8.12 -22.01
C ALA A 384 -12.94 -6.76 -22.55
N THR A 385 -12.17 -6.14 -23.43
CA THR A 385 -12.44 -4.81 -23.97
C THR A 385 -12.30 -4.79 -25.48
N GLY A 386 -13.06 -3.88 -26.10
CA GLY A 386 -12.99 -3.56 -27.52
C GLY A 386 -13.71 -4.54 -28.45
N SER A 387 -14.14 -4.01 -29.59
CA SER A 387 -14.50 -4.82 -30.75
C SER A 387 -13.23 -5.10 -31.57
N TRP A 388 -13.02 -6.33 -32.00
CA TRP A 388 -12.00 -6.69 -32.97
C TRP A 388 -12.38 -6.12 -34.35
N SER A 389 -12.13 -4.82 -34.58
CA SER A 389 -12.41 -4.18 -35.86
C SER A 389 -11.26 -4.40 -36.82
N THR A 390 -11.48 -5.17 -37.89
CA THR A 390 -10.53 -5.28 -39.01
C THR A 390 -11.25 -4.95 -40.31
N LEU A 391 -10.95 -3.78 -40.90
CA LEU A 391 -11.52 -3.36 -42.19
C LEU A 391 -11.03 -4.24 -43.35
N ARG A 392 -9.90 -4.94 -43.16
CA ARG A 392 -9.31 -5.89 -44.10
C ARG A 392 -9.00 -7.19 -43.35
N PRO A 393 -9.52 -8.34 -43.80
CA PRO A 393 -9.27 -9.61 -43.12
C PRO A 393 -7.78 -9.97 -43.23
N ARG A 394 -7.16 -10.29 -42.09
CA ARG A 394 -5.78 -10.76 -41.96
C ARG A 394 -5.75 -12.26 -41.67
N PRO A 395 -4.66 -12.99 -42.01
CA PRO A 395 -4.58 -14.42 -41.75
C PRO A 395 -4.51 -14.72 -40.25
N LEU A 396 -5.15 -15.81 -39.81
CA LEU A 396 -5.06 -16.30 -38.42
C LEU A 396 -3.71 -16.97 -38.14
N CYS A 397 -3.09 -17.55 -39.17
CA CYS A 397 -1.77 -18.14 -39.09
C CYS A 397 -0.73 -17.15 -39.63
N LEU A 398 0.05 -16.57 -38.72
CA LEU A 398 1.23 -15.75 -39.04
C LEU A 398 2.49 -16.54 -38.72
N PHE A 399 3.51 -16.37 -39.55
CA PHE A 399 4.84 -16.93 -39.35
C PHE A 399 5.92 -15.89 -39.71
N PRO A 400 7.17 -16.08 -39.29
CA PRO A 400 8.27 -15.20 -39.69
C PRO A 400 8.33 -15.05 -41.22
N PRO A 401 8.61 -13.86 -41.77
CA PRO A 401 8.66 -13.64 -43.21
C PRO A 401 9.58 -14.63 -43.94
N GLU A 402 9.01 -15.45 -44.83
CA GLU A 402 9.76 -16.41 -45.65
C GLU A 402 9.99 -15.82 -47.05
N PRO A 403 11.25 -15.64 -47.50
CA PRO A 403 11.53 -15.01 -48.78
C PRO A 403 11.12 -15.90 -49.96
N ILE A 404 10.62 -15.28 -51.02
CA ILE A 404 10.35 -15.93 -52.31
C ILE A 404 11.09 -15.19 -53.43
N ALA A 405 11.62 -15.96 -54.39
CA ALA A 405 12.26 -15.39 -55.56
C ALA A 405 11.20 -14.85 -56.52
N ALA A 406 11.09 -13.53 -56.59
CA ALA A 406 10.19 -12.81 -57.49
C ALA A 406 10.71 -11.39 -57.76
N SER A 407 10.48 -10.89 -58.97
CA SER A 407 10.94 -9.56 -59.40
C SER A 407 9.76 -8.62 -59.65
N GLY A 408 9.96 -7.33 -59.35
CA GLY A 408 8.97 -6.28 -59.58
C GLY A 408 8.01 -6.05 -58.39
N ALA A 409 7.33 -4.91 -58.40
CA ALA A 409 6.48 -4.45 -57.29
C ALA A 409 5.03 -5.00 -57.33
N ARG A 410 4.70 -5.86 -58.30
CA ARG A 410 3.38 -6.51 -58.43
C ARG A 410 3.48 -7.99 -58.04
N PRO A 411 2.40 -8.59 -57.48
CA PRO A 411 2.41 -10.00 -57.11
C PRO A 411 2.90 -10.90 -58.25
N PRO A 412 3.84 -11.83 -58.01
CA PRO A 412 4.40 -12.68 -59.04
C PRO A 412 3.33 -13.62 -59.63
N ALA A 413 3.35 -13.82 -60.95
CA ALA A 413 2.43 -14.76 -61.61
C ALA A 413 2.72 -16.21 -61.21
N GLN A 414 4.00 -16.56 -61.03
CA GLN A 414 4.46 -17.87 -60.56
C GLN A 414 5.59 -17.67 -59.55
N PHE A 415 5.59 -18.45 -58.48
CA PHE A 415 6.62 -18.39 -57.45
C PHE A 415 6.78 -19.75 -56.77
N ARG A 416 7.93 -19.97 -56.13
CA ARG A 416 8.21 -21.19 -55.39
C ARG A 416 8.23 -20.88 -53.90
N TRP A 417 7.40 -21.59 -53.13
CA TRP A 417 7.33 -21.44 -51.68
C TRP A 417 7.25 -22.83 -51.02
N ARG A 418 8.09 -23.08 -50.01
CA ARG A 418 8.23 -24.39 -49.34
C ARG A 418 8.34 -25.58 -50.31
N ARG A 419 9.19 -25.43 -51.34
CA ARG A 419 9.43 -26.40 -52.43
C ARG A 419 8.22 -26.67 -53.35
N MET A 420 7.10 -25.97 -53.16
CA MET A 420 5.94 -26.03 -54.04
C MET A 420 6.03 -24.93 -55.09
N SER A 421 5.75 -25.25 -56.35
CA SER A 421 5.54 -24.25 -57.40
C SER A 421 4.08 -23.82 -57.39
N LEU A 422 3.84 -22.53 -57.17
CA LEU A 422 2.51 -21.94 -57.02
C LEU A 422 2.27 -20.91 -58.13
N THR A 423 1.01 -20.81 -58.55
CA THR A 423 0.57 -19.86 -59.57
C THR A 423 -0.48 -18.94 -58.96
N THR A 424 -0.27 -17.63 -59.09
CA THR A 424 -1.23 -16.63 -58.63
C THR A 424 -2.48 -16.67 -59.50
N GLY A 425 -3.62 -17.00 -58.90
CA GLY A 425 -4.93 -16.95 -59.55
C GLY A 425 -5.60 -15.59 -59.37
N ARG A 426 -5.71 -15.13 -58.13
CA ARG A 426 -6.27 -13.81 -57.77
C ARG A 426 -5.37 -13.10 -56.76
N ALA A 427 -5.16 -11.81 -56.96
CA ALA A 427 -4.46 -10.95 -56.01
C ALA A 427 -5.36 -9.79 -55.56
N THR A 428 -5.42 -9.54 -54.25
CA THR A 428 -6.20 -8.44 -53.64
C THR A 428 -5.28 -7.61 -52.76
N GLY A 429 -5.18 -6.29 -53.00
CA GLY A 429 -4.24 -5.40 -52.31
C GLY A 429 -3.89 -4.14 -53.15
N PRO A 430 -2.86 -3.38 -52.76
CA PRO A 430 -2.03 -3.57 -51.57
C PRO A 430 -2.68 -3.02 -50.28
N GLU A 431 -2.41 -3.65 -49.15
CA GLU A 431 -2.47 -3.03 -47.82
C GLU A 431 -1.07 -2.54 -47.46
N ARG A 432 -0.89 -1.22 -47.47
CA ARG A 432 0.40 -0.61 -47.14
C ARG A 432 0.50 -0.41 -45.63
N ILE A 433 1.49 -1.03 -45.00
CA ILE A 433 1.78 -0.89 -43.57
C ILE A 433 3.19 -0.31 -43.41
N ALA A 434 3.31 0.72 -42.58
CA ALA A 434 4.57 1.37 -42.24
C ALA A 434 5.05 0.93 -40.85
N PRO A 435 6.38 0.91 -40.59
CA PRO A 435 6.91 0.69 -39.25
C PRO A 435 6.46 1.79 -38.27
N GLU A 436 6.36 1.43 -36.99
CA GLU A 436 6.10 2.38 -35.91
C GLU A 436 7.38 3.18 -35.60
N TRP A 437 7.37 4.49 -35.84
CA TRP A 437 8.59 5.32 -35.72
C TRP A 437 9.12 5.45 -34.28
N TRP A 438 8.29 5.17 -33.28
CA TRP A 438 8.64 5.28 -31.85
C TRP A 438 9.10 3.95 -31.23
N LEU A 439 9.04 2.84 -31.96
CA LEU A 439 9.37 1.50 -31.45
C LEU A 439 10.24 0.74 -32.48
N PRO A 440 11.54 0.52 -32.19
CA PRO A 440 12.40 -0.24 -33.08
C PRO A 440 11.96 -1.71 -33.12
N ASP A 441 11.74 -2.24 -34.32
CA ASP A 441 11.45 -3.66 -34.57
C ASP A 441 12.35 -4.16 -35.70
N ASP A 442 13.15 -5.18 -35.40
CA ASP A 442 14.12 -5.78 -36.31
C ASP A 442 13.47 -6.36 -37.57
N ASN A 443 12.25 -6.88 -37.45
CA ASN A 443 11.50 -7.41 -38.58
C ASN A 443 11.13 -6.29 -39.56
N TRP A 444 10.89 -5.07 -39.06
CA TRP A 444 10.41 -3.94 -39.86
C TRP A 444 11.51 -2.98 -40.32
N ARG A 445 12.80 -3.33 -40.11
CA ARG A 445 13.96 -2.55 -40.58
C ARG A 445 14.01 -2.34 -42.09
N SER A 446 13.38 -3.23 -42.87
CA SER A 446 13.28 -3.11 -44.33
C SER A 446 12.28 -2.04 -44.81
N GLY A 447 11.61 -1.35 -43.88
CA GLY A 447 10.76 -0.21 -44.17
C GLY A 447 9.29 -0.59 -44.40
N VAL A 448 8.67 0.08 -45.37
CA VAL A 448 7.23 -0.07 -45.66
C VAL A 448 6.98 -1.42 -46.33
N ARG A 449 5.87 -2.07 -45.98
CA ARG A 449 5.45 -3.34 -46.56
C ARG A 449 4.12 -3.19 -47.29
N ASP A 450 4.08 -3.59 -48.54
CA ASP A 450 2.88 -3.65 -49.36
C ASP A 450 2.33 -5.08 -49.38
N TYR A 451 1.32 -5.35 -48.55
CA TYR A 451 0.71 -6.67 -48.40
C TYR A 451 -0.36 -6.97 -49.44
N TRP A 452 -0.38 -8.21 -49.91
CA TRP A 452 -1.30 -8.73 -50.90
C TRP A 452 -1.86 -10.07 -50.41
N LYS A 453 -3.18 -10.23 -50.49
CA LYS A 453 -3.82 -11.54 -50.39
C LYS A 453 -3.78 -12.20 -51.76
N VAL A 454 -3.09 -13.33 -51.87
CA VAL A 454 -2.88 -14.08 -53.10
C VAL A 454 -3.58 -15.43 -52.98
N ASP A 455 -4.64 -15.62 -53.75
CA ASP A 455 -5.28 -16.92 -53.92
C ASP A 455 -4.59 -17.64 -55.07
N THR A 456 -3.99 -18.81 -54.80
CA THR A 456 -3.28 -19.61 -55.79
C THR A 456 -4.21 -20.60 -56.49
N THR A 457 -3.89 -20.98 -57.72
CA THR A 457 -4.68 -21.99 -58.46
C THR A 457 -4.57 -23.39 -57.84
N GLN A 458 -3.53 -23.62 -57.03
CA GLN A 458 -3.32 -24.84 -56.26
C GLN A 458 -4.11 -24.84 -54.93
N GLY A 459 -4.94 -23.82 -54.68
CA GLY A 459 -5.90 -23.78 -53.57
C GLY A 459 -5.40 -23.13 -52.28
N ARG A 460 -4.14 -22.67 -52.23
CA ARG A 460 -3.60 -21.99 -51.04
C ARG A 460 -3.87 -20.49 -51.10
N ARG A 461 -4.19 -19.90 -49.96
CA ARG A 461 -4.47 -18.46 -49.85
C ARG A 461 -3.41 -17.82 -48.98
N LEU A 462 -2.48 -17.11 -49.60
CA LEU A 462 -1.26 -16.63 -48.96
C LEU A 462 -1.29 -15.13 -48.77
N TRP A 463 -0.64 -14.68 -47.70
CA TRP A 463 -0.42 -13.27 -47.44
C TRP A 463 1.03 -12.93 -47.75
N LEU A 464 1.23 -12.30 -48.91
CA LEU A 464 2.54 -11.92 -49.42
C LEU A 464 2.77 -10.43 -49.15
N PHE A 465 4.02 -10.02 -48.97
CA PHE A 465 4.35 -8.61 -49.00
C PHE A 465 5.60 -8.32 -49.83
N TYR A 466 5.63 -7.10 -50.36
CA TYR A 466 6.78 -6.52 -51.05
C TYR A 466 7.33 -5.33 -50.25
N THR A 467 8.65 -5.21 -50.15
CA THR A 467 9.34 -4.09 -49.49
C THR A 467 9.97 -3.16 -50.52
N PRO A 468 9.42 -1.95 -50.77
CA PRO A 468 9.95 -1.04 -51.78
C PRO A 468 11.38 -0.55 -51.52
N GLN A 469 11.75 -0.35 -50.25
CA GLN A 469 13.08 0.13 -49.85
C GLN A 469 14.16 -0.97 -49.94
N ASN A 470 13.76 -2.24 -49.88
CA ASN A 470 14.62 -3.40 -50.09
C ASN A 470 13.87 -4.41 -50.97
N PRO A 471 13.91 -4.24 -52.31
CA PRO A 471 13.07 -4.96 -53.27
C PRO A 471 13.13 -6.48 -53.13
N ASN A 472 12.19 -7.06 -52.37
CA ASN A 472 12.09 -8.48 -52.11
C ASN A 472 10.64 -8.86 -51.79
N TRP A 473 10.27 -10.09 -52.11
CA TRP A 473 8.97 -10.67 -51.80
C TRP A 473 9.08 -11.68 -50.67
N PHE A 474 8.08 -11.66 -49.78
CA PHE A 474 8.00 -12.58 -48.65
C PHE A 474 6.59 -13.10 -48.50
N VAL A 475 6.46 -14.30 -47.95
CA VAL A 475 5.19 -14.87 -47.44
C VAL A 475 5.22 -14.76 -45.92
N GLN A 476 4.15 -14.25 -45.31
CA GLN A 476 4.09 -14.06 -43.85
C GLN A 476 2.86 -14.67 -43.18
N GLY A 477 1.89 -15.13 -43.95
CA GLY A 477 0.74 -15.79 -43.37
C GLY A 477 -0.07 -16.58 -44.38
N GLU A 478 -0.96 -17.40 -43.85
CA GLU A 478 -1.88 -18.23 -44.62
C GLU A 478 -3.31 -18.05 -44.11
N PHE A 479 -4.22 -17.83 -45.04
CA PHE A 479 -5.65 -17.79 -44.76
C PHE A 479 -6.23 -19.22 -44.77
N PRO A 480 -7.21 -19.52 -43.91
CA PRO A 480 -7.87 -20.83 -43.85
C PRO A 480 -8.69 -21.16 -45.11
#